data_AF-A0A524CD43-F1
#
_entry.id   AF-A0A524CD43-F1
#
_cell.length_a   1.000
_cell.length_b   1.000
_cell.length_c   1.000
_cell.angle_alpha   90.00
_cell.angle_beta   90.00
_cell.angle_gamma   90.00
#
_symmetry.space_group_name_H-M   'P 1'
#
loop_
_entity.id
_entity.type
_entity.pdbx_description
1 polymer ?
#
loop_
_entity_poly.entity_id
_entity_poly.type
_entity_poly.pdbx_seq_one_letter_code
_entity_poly.pdbx_strand_id
1 'polypeptide(L)'
;MPPKVCFMQLSSCWGCHQSLVDDYGQDLIDILTSIDIVYFPAVVDFKHHDLESYGDGEIDVGIIEGNVRTSEDLENTKLVRKKSKIVISMGSCACFGGIPSLANLYTKDELIDRKYNTCESIMETKGVPEENVPEILDYIPAVHDVVDVDIWIPGCPPITDHLVAAFKFLLSLPSKEPSDKNMCDICNLRGEKCFLNRGILCFGPLAGADEALQYPNKGEVCYGETGPTKNIAQKEADKLIQLITSKELDKNETADILKFLTLYAKIPNLGYMYVKGDPLQALGHNEADYPIKSVNVAGTDVKAFDLAGYPDQVGVIVHALSKSPEFHYTEQTVCATCPRNKENKQLKGLKRDYEGGVKDQEKCLLEQGYLCMGIVTKGGCGALCIKANCPCLGCYGPSPNIVDAGGKFASSIASISTGMTVPDLDKKIPDPAGQFYRFMTSVSPFKKKQNDTGMK
;
A
#
# COMPACT_ATOMS: atom_id res chain seq x y z
N MET A 1 -0.46 24.93 13.90
CA MET A 1 -1.49 24.18 14.64
C MET A 1 -1.26 22.71 14.34
N PRO A 2 -1.45 21.81 15.31
CA PRO A 2 -1.43 20.38 15.05
C PRO A 2 -2.53 20.01 14.03
N PRO A 3 -2.31 19.02 13.15
CA PRO A 3 -3.31 18.59 12.18
C PRO A 3 -4.49 17.91 12.88
N LYS A 4 -5.71 18.15 12.37
CA LYS A 4 -6.94 17.50 12.84
C LYS A 4 -7.03 16.07 12.32
N VAL A 5 -7.11 15.10 13.22
CA VAL A 5 -7.11 13.67 12.90
C VAL A 5 -8.35 12.97 13.44
N CYS A 6 -9.02 12.23 12.56
CA CYS A 6 -10.15 11.37 12.85
C CYS A 6 -9.73 9.90 12.76
N PHE A 7 -9.95 9.11 13.81
CA PHE A 7 -9.82 7.66 13.84
C PHE A 7 -11.22 7.03 13.79
N MET A 8 -11.55 6.42 12.66
CA MET A 8 -12.81 5.73 12.43
C MET A 8 -12.63 4.22 12.56
N GLN A 9 -13.41 3.61 13.43
CA GLN A 9 -13.57 2.17 13.54
C GLN A 9 -14.88 1.77 12.86
N LEU A 10 -14.79 0.94 11.82
CA LEU A 10 -15.92 0.25 11.22
C LEU A 10 -16.13 -1.12 11.89
N SER A 11 -16.85 -2.03 11.24
CA SER A 11 -16.86 -3.46 11.61
C SER A 11 -15.44 -4.03 11.64
N SER A 12 -14.85 -4.20 12.82
CA SER A 12 -13.45 -4.61 12.98
C SER A 12 -13.21 -5.43 14.25
N CYS A 13 -11.99 -5.97 14.38
CA CYS A 13 -11.52 -6.65 15.60
C CYS A 13 -10.70 -5.74 16.54
N TRP A 14 -10.62 -4.44 16.23
CA TRP A 14 -9.81 -3.44 16.93
C TRP A 14 -8.29 -3.66 16.91
N GLY A 15 -7.80 -4.67 16.16
CA GLY A 15 -6.40 -5.07 16.19
C GLY A 15 -5.43 -3.99 15.69
N CYS A 16 -5.83 -3.10 14.79
CA CYS A 16 -4.92 -2.07 14.25
C CYS A 16 -4.78 -0.90 15.23
N HIS A 17 -5.88 -0.46 15.85
CA HIS A 17 -5.84 0.47 16.97
C HIS A 17 -5.07 -0.10 18.16
N GLN A 18 -5.25 -1.38 18.51
CA GLN A 18 -4.43 -2.05 19.53
C GLN A 18 -2.94 -1.96 19.18
N SER A 19 -2.56 -2.30 17.93
CA SER A 19 -1.15 -2.24 17.54
C SER A 19 -0.58 -0.82 17.57
N LEU A 20 -1.39 0.22 17.33
CA LEU A 20 -0.98 1.61 17.49
C LEU A 20 -0.73 1.96 18.97
N VAL A 21 -1.61 1.50 19.88
CA VAL A 21 -1.47 1.78 21.31
C VAL A 21 -0.48 0.87 22.05
N ASP A 22 -0.07 -0.25 21.43
CA ASP A 22 0.92 -1.21 21.95
C ASP A 22 2.33 -0.63 22.11
N ASP A 23 2.59 0.57 21.60
CA ASP A 23 3.89 1.26 21.71
C ASP A 23 4.26 1.69 23.16
N TYR A 24 3.49 1.31 24.18
CA TYR A 24 3.73 1.57 25.62
C TYR A 24 4.28 2.98 25.97
N GLY A 25 3.94 3.99 25.16
CA GLY A 25 4.22 5.40 25.41
C GLY A 25 5.65 5.89 25.10
N GLN A 26 6.47 5.19 24.31
CA GLN A 26 7.75 5.76 23.89
C GLN A 26 7.56 6.81 22.78
N ASP A 27 7.00 6.39 21.66
CA ASP A 27 6.85 7.21 20.46
C ASP A 27 5.39 7.68 20.26
N LEU A 28 4.43 6.94 20.81
CA LEU A 28 3.01 7.23 20.70
C LEU A 28 2.65 8.53 21.40
N ILE A 29 3.27 8.86 22.54
CA ILE A 29 3.00 10.15 23.23
C ILE A 29 3.42 11.32 22.33
N ASP A 30 4.57 11.22 21.67
CA ASP A 30 5.04 12.24 20.74
C ASP A 30 4.07 12.41 19.55
N ILE A 31 3.54 11.29 19.02
CA ILE A 31 2.53 11.33 17.94
C ILE A 31 1.24 11.98 18.44
N LEU A 32 0.68 11.50 19.56
CA LEU A 32 -0.61 11.97 20.08
C LEU A 32 -0.55 13.45 20.49
N THR A 33 0.59 13.93 21.01
CA THR A 33 0.77 15.35 21.35
C THR A 33 1.03 16.24 20.14
N SER A 34 1.36 15.64 18.99
CA SER A 34 1.59 16.35 17.72
C SER A 34 0.33 16.46 16.86
N ILE A 35 -0.80 15.85 17.26
CA ILE A 35 -2.07 15.86 16.52
C ILE A 35 -3.22 16.42 17.35
N ASP A 36 -4.24 16.94 16.68
CA ASP A 36 -5.52 17.30 17.28
C ASP A 36 -6.53 16.18 17.00
N ILE A 37 -6.81 15.35 18.00
CA ILE A 37 -7.75 14.23 17.86
C ILE A 37 -9.18 14.79 17.90
N VAL A 38 -9.82 14.83 16.74
CA VAL A 38 -11.18 15.39 16.58
C VAL A 38 -12.27 14.33 16.64
N TYR A 39 -11.90 13.06 16.44
CA TYR A 39 -12.82 11.93 16.56
C TYR A 39 -12.01 10.66 16.81
N PHE A 40 -12.25 9.98 17.93
CA PHE A 40 -11.68 8.67 18.23
C PHE A 40 -12.51 7.97 19.33
N PRO A 41 -13.71 7.46 18.98
CA PRO A 41 -14.71 6.98 19.94
C PRO A 41 -14.25 5.78 20.78
N ALA A 42 -13.22 5.06 20.34
CA ALA A 42 -12.66 3.94 21.09
C ALA A 42 -11.78 4.36 22.29
N VAL A 43 -11.29 5.60 22.31
CA VAL A 43 -10.35 6.10 23.32
C VAL A 43 -10.89 7.33 24.06
N VAL A 44 -11.70 8.15 23.39
CA VAL A 44 -12.27 9.41 23.91
C VAL A 44 -13.78 9.41 23.66
N ASP A 45 -14.55 10.12 24.50
CA ASP A 45 -16.01 10.13 24.53
C ASP A 45 -16.71 10.84 23.34
N PHE A 46 -16.07 10.92 22.18
CA PHE A 46 -16.69 11.44 20.96
C PHE A 46 -17.91 10.60 20.55
N LYS A 47 -18.93 11.28 20.04
CA LYS A 47 -20.17 10.71 19.49
C LYS A 47 -20.27 11.03 18.01
N HIS A 48 -21.13 10.29 17.32
CA HIS A 48 -21.27 10.39 15.86
C HIS A 48 -21.57 11.82 15.39
N HIS A 49 -22.44 12.55 16.11
CA HIS A 49 -22.75 13.96 15.81
C HIS A 49 -21.55 14.91 15.89
N ASP A 50 -20.51 14.56 16.67
CA ASP A 50 -19.29 15.38 16.76
C ASP A 50 -18.55 15.34 15.42
N LEU A 51 -18.45 14.18 14.78
CA LEU A 51 -17.87 14.04 13.44
C LEU A 51 -18.71 14.75 12.38
N GLU A 52 -20.04 14.65 12.47
CA GLU A 52 -20.96 15.30 11.53
C GLU A 52 -20.86 16.83 11.57
N SER A 53 -20.55 17.39 12.74
CA SER A 53 -20.49 18.83 12.99
C SER A 53 -19.36 19.55 12.26
N TYR A 54 -18.29 18.84 11.87
CA TYR A 54 -17.18 19.41 11.12
C TYR A 54 -17.60 19.77 9.69
N GLY A 55 -17.01 20.84 9.14
CA GLY A 55 -17.15 21.22 7.74
C GLY A 55 -16.55 20.17 6.79
N ASP A 56 -16.99 20.19 5.54
CA ASP A 56 -16.43 19.32 4.50
C ASP A 56 -14.97 19.71 4.23
N GLY A 57 -14.07 18.71 4.22
CA GLY A 57 -12.63 18.92 4.13
C GLY A 57 -12.00 19.69 5.31
N GLU A 58 -12.69 19.82 6.44
CA GLU A 58 -12.16 20.51 7.62
C GLU A 58 -11.14 19.64 8.40
N ILE A 59 -11.28 18.32 8.34
CA ILE A 59 -10.38 17.36 9.01
C ILE A 59 -9.17 17.13 8.09
N ASP A 60 -7.95 17.23 8.61
CA ASP A 60 -6.75 17.06 7.78
C ASP A 60 -6.55 15.59 7.39
N VAL A 61 -6.73 14.66 8.33
CA VAL A 61 -6.53 13.23 8.11
C VAL A 61 -7.67 12.40 8.71
N GLY A 62 -8.30 11.54 7.91
CA GLY A 62 -9.26 10.53 8.32
C GLY A 62 -8.66 9.14 8.18
N ILE A 63 -8.59 8.38 9.26
CA ILE A 63 -8.01 7.05 9.30
C ILE A 63 -9.15 6.05 9.48
N ILE A 64 -9.26 5.07 8.59
CA ILE A 64 -10.32 4.07 8.60
C ILE A 64 -9.71 2.71 8.90
N GLU A 65 -10.13 2.09 10.01
CA GLU A 65 -9.91 0.68 10.30
C GLU A 65 -11.21 -0.11 10.10
N GLY A 66 -11.09 -1.31 9.53
CA GLY A 66 -12.17 -2.30 9.54
C GLY A 66 -12.83 -2.50 8.18
N ASN A 67 -13.97 -3.17 8.20
CA ASN A 67 -14.72 -3.58 7.04
C ASN A 67 -15.97 -2.75 6.85
N VAL A 68 -16.32 -2.48 5.58
CA VAL A 68 -17.63 -1.96 5.21
C VAL A 68 -18.62 -3.14 5.16
N ARG A 69 -19.13 -3.57 6.32
CA ARG A 69 -20.03 -4.75 6.42
C ARG A 69 -21.50 -4.35 6.54
N THR A 70 -21.76 -3.19 7.11
CA THR A 70 -23.11 -2.70 7.42
C THR A 70 -23.40 -1.38 6.69
N SER A 71 -24.68 -0.99 6.65
CA SER A 71 -25.14 0.32 6.17
C SER A 71 -24.48 1.47 6.93
N GLU A 72 -24.36 1.36 8.26
CA GLU A 72 -23.66 2.33 9.09
C GLU A 72 -22.16 2.42 8.73
N ASP A 73 -21.49 1.29 8.50
CA ASP A 73 -20.08 1.32 8.04
C ASP A 73 -19.92 2.04 6.70
N LEU A 74 -20.87 1.82 5.77
CA LEU A 74 -20.90 2.45 4.46
C LEU A 74 -21.09 3.97 4.57
N GLU A 75 -22.00 4.40 5.45
CA GLU A 75 -22.24 5.82 5.73
C GLU A 75 -21.02 6.46 6.39
N ASN A 76 -20.44 5.82 7.41
CA ASN A 76 -19.25 6.29 8.11
C ASN A 76 -18.04 6.42 7.18
N THR A 77 -17.86 5.46 6.26
CA THR A 77 -16.79 5.51 5.25
C THR A 77 -16.93 6.74 4.35
N LYS A 78 -18.15 7.02 3.87
CA LYS A 78 -18.44 8.20 3.05
C LYS A 78 -18.31 9.50 3.85
N LEU A 79 -18.74 9.49 5.11
CA LEU A 79 -18.65 10.65 6.00
C LEU A 79 -17.19 11.03 6.24
N VAL A 80 -16.34 10.07 6.62
CA VAL A 80 -14.90 10.32 6.80
C VAL A 80 -14.28 10.90 5.53
N ARG A 81 -14.56 10.32 4.35
CA ARG A 81 -14.07 10.88 3.09
C ARG A 81 -14.54 12.31 2.84
N LYS A 82 -15.80 12.61 3.14
CA LYS A 82 -16.38 13.95 2.96
C LYS A 82 -15.76 14.99 3.90
N LYS A 83 -15.46 14.60 5.14
CA LYS A 83 -14.91 15.50 6.18
C LYS A 83 -13.39 15.64 6.10
N SER A 84 -12.68 14.64 5.57
CA SER A 84 -11.22 14.58 5.57
C SER A 84 -10.59 15.01 4.24
N LYS A 85 -9.45 15.72 4.31
CA LYS A 85 -8.60 16.03 3.14
C LYS A 85 -7.81 14.81 2.67
N ILE A 86 -7.27 14.04 3.62
CA ILE A 86 -6.54 12.78 3.36
C ILE A 86 -7.30 11.63 4.04
N VAL A 87 -7.48 10.51 3.34
CA VAL A 87 -8.04 9.27 3.87
C VAL A 87 -6.99 8.16 3.85
N ILE A 88 -6.80 7.52 5.00
CA ILE A 88 -5.89 6.39 5.20
C ILE A 88 -6.70 5.13 5.46
N SER A 89 -6.51 4.09 4.65
CA SER A 89 -6.94 2.73 4.96
C SER A 89 -5.89 2.05 5.85
N MET A 90 -6.23 1.78 7.10
CA MET A 90 -5.34 1.16 8.08
C MET A 90 -5.73 -0.29 8.33
N GLY A 91 -4.80 -1.20 8.03
CA GLY A 91 -4.95 -2.63 8.21
C GLY A 91 -5.59 -3.37 7.04
N SER A 92 -5.39 -4.68 7.00
CA SER A 92 -5.82 -5.53 5.88
C SER A 92 -7.33 -5.57 5.68
N CYS A 93 -8.12 -5.35 6.73
CA CYS A 93 -9.57 -5.21 6.61
C CYS A 93 -9.95 -4.00 5.73
N ALA A 94 -9.39 -2.83 6.03
CA ALA A 94 -9.66 -1.61 5.26
C ALA A 94 -9.05 -1.69 3.86
N CYS A 95 -7.80 -2.16 3.77
CA CYS A 95 -7.07 -2.24 2.50
C CYS A 95 -7.63 -3.30 1.54
N PHE A 96 -7.98 -4.49 2.03
CA PHE A 96 -8.22 -5.67 1.18
C PHE A 96 -9.49 -6.47 1.53
N GLY A 97 -10.21 -6.09 2.60
CA GLY A 97 -11.35 -6.82 3.13
C GLY A 97 -11.02 -7.79 4.28
N GLY A 98 -9.75 -8.15 4.49
CA GLY A 98 -9.33 -8.94 5.65
C GLY A 98 -10.02 -10.30 5.79
N ILE A 99 -9.94 -10.91 6.98
CA ILE A 99 -10.58 -12.20 7.27
C ILE A 99 -12.11 -12.16 7.06
N PRO A 100 -12.84 -11.12 7.50
CA PRO A 100 -14.28 -11.07 7.34
C PRO A 100 -14.74 -11.14 5.88
N SER A 101 -13.90 -10.73 4.91
CA SER A 101 -14.23 -10.82 3.48
C SER A 101 -14.51 -12.23 2.97
N LEU A 102 -14.07 -13.30 3.68
CA LEU A 102 -14.44 -14.68 3.35
C LEU A 102 -15.97 -14.91 3.41
N ALA A 103 -16.70 -14.07 4.15
CA ALA A 103 -18.15 -14.06 4.14
C ALA A 103 -18.72 -13.85 2.72
N ASN A 104 -17.99 -13.18 1.82
CA ASN A 104 -18.41 -12.99 0.44
C ASN A 104 -18.49 -14.30 -0.36
N LEU A 105 -17.97 -15.43 0.14
CA LEU A 105 -18.15 -16.75 -0.44
C LEU A 105 -19.55 -17.34 -0.20
N TYR A 106 -20.38 -16.65 0.56
CA TYR A 106 -21.76 -17.00 0.89
C TYR A 106 -22.67 -15.81 0.59
N THR A 107 -23.96 -16.07 0.44
CA THR A 107 -24.99 -15.03 0.35
C THR A 107 -25.26 -14.43 1.73
N LYS A 108 -25.75 -13.18 1.77
CA LYS A 108 -26.21 -12.52 3.00
C LYS A 108 -27.20 -13.39 3.78
N ASP A 109 -28.17 -13.98 3.10
CA ASP A 109 -29.20 -14.81 3.73
C ASP A 109 -28.62 -16.09 4.34
N GLU A 110 -27.71 -16.79 3.64
CA GLU A 110 -27.01 -17.96 4.19
C GLU A 110 -26.24 -17.61 5.48
N LEU A 111 -25.57 -16.45 5.51
CA LEU A 111 -24.81 -16.01 6.68
C LEU A 111 -25.72 -15.63 7.86
N ILE A 112 -26.80 -14.90 7.58
CA ILE A 112 -27.79 -14.48 8.59
C ILE A 112 -28.49 -15.71 9.17
N ASP A 113 -28.95 -16.63 8.31
CA ASP A 113 -29.59 -17.86 8.74
C ASP A 113 -28.64 -18.72 9.58
N ARG A 114 -27.38 -18.85 9.14
CA ARG A 114 -26.35 -19.54 9.93
C ARG A 114 -26.17 -18.92 11.31
N LYS A 115 -26.08 -17.59 11.40
CA LYS A 115 -25.80 -16.90 12.66
C LYS A 115 -26.99 -16.88 13.63
N TYR A 116 -28.22 -16.73 13.12
CA TYR A 116 -29.40 -16.42 13.94
C TYR A 116 -30.46 -17.53 13.99
N ASN A 117 -30.37 -18.57 13.14
CA ASN A 117 -31.39 -19.62 13.10
C ASN A 117 -30.85 -21.06 13.17
N THR A 118 -29.67 -21.32 12.59
CA THR A 118 -29.17 -22.71 12.41
C THR A 118 -27.86 -23.02 13.15
N CYS A 119 -27.25 -22.05 13.85
CA CYS A 119 -26.15 -22.32 14.77
C CYS A 119 -26.57 -23.28 15.89
N GLU A 120 -25.72 -24.27 16.20
CA GLU A 120 -26.04 -25.36 17.12
C GLU A 120 -26.28 -24.89 18.56
N SER A 121 -25.73 -23.73 18.92
CA SER A 121 -25.90 -23.11 20.24
C SER A 121 -27.21 -22.33 20.40
N ILE A 122 -28.02 -22.21 19.34
CA ILE A 122 -29.31 -21.51 19.39
C ILE A 122 -30.34 -22.47 19.96
N MET A 123 -30.78 -22.18 21.19
CA MET A 123 -31.71 -23.06 21.91
C MET A 123 -33.18 -22.73 21.61
N GLU A 124 -33.65 -21.53 21.95
CA GLU A 124 -35.09 -21.22 21.96
C GLU A 124 -35.49 -19.98 21.16
N THR A 125 -34.61 -18.99 21.04
CA THR A 125 -34.87 -17.72 20.33
C THR A 125 -34.20 -17.71 18.96
N LYS A 126 -34.98 -18.06 17.93
CA LYS A 126 -34.64 -17.84 16.53
C LYS A 126 -35.18 -16.49 16.07
N GLY A 127 -34.48 -15.84 15.14
CA GLY A 127 -34.91 -14.59 14.57
C GLY A 127 -33.75 -13.63 14.36
N VAL A 128 -33.85 -12.86 13.29
CA VAL A 128 -32.86 -11.84 12.94
C VAL A 128 -33.21 -10.58 13.75
N PRO A 129 -32.24 -9.95 14.44
CA PRO A 129 -32.47 -8.64 15.06
C PRO A 129 -32.77 -7.60 13.97
N GLU A 130 -33.86 -6.84 14.13
CA GLU A 130 -34.28 -5.80 13.19
C GLU A 130 -34.35 -4.40 13.84
N GLU A 131 -34.40 -4.32 15.17
CA GLU A 131 -34.54 -3.06 15.89
C GLU A 131 -33.17 -2.50 16.33
N ASN A 132 -32.91 -1.22 16.03
CA ASN A 132 -31.68 -0.50 16.41
C ASN A 132 -30.38 -1.18 15.99
N VAL A 133 -30.40 -1.93 14.89
CA VAL A 133 -29.21 -2.57 14.30
C VAL A 133 -29.08 -2.16 12.84
N PRO A 134 -27.86 -1.88 12.35
CA PRO A 134 -27.68 -1.49 10.97
C PRO A 134 -27.89 -2.69 10.03
N GLU A 135 -28.40 -2.42 8.84
CA GLU A 135 -28.54 -3.43 7.80
C GLU A 135 -27.16 -4.01 7.43
N ILE A 136 -27.06 -5.34 7.35
CA ILE A 136 -25.89 -6.04 6.81
C ILE A 136 -25.90 -5.92 5.28
N LEU A 137 -24.81 -5.45 4.66
CA LEU A 137 -24.70 -5.33 3.20
C LEU A 137 -24.71 -6.69 2.50
N ASP A 138 -24.91 -6.75 1.18
CA ASP A 138 -24.88 -8.02 0.43
C ASP A 138 -23.50 -8.68 0.39
N TYR A 139 -22.45 -7.87 0.38
CA TYR A 139 -21.06 -8.30 0.41
C TYR A 139 -20.20 -7.21 1.08
N ILE A 140 -18.96 -7.55 1.42
CA ILE A 140 -17.97 -6.64 1.99
C ILE A 140 -17.12 -6.09 0.84
N PRO A 141 -17.28 -4.82 0.42
CA PRO A 141 -16.31 -4.15 -0.43
C PRO A 141 -15.04 -3.79 0.34
N ALA A 142 -13.94 -3.53 -0.36
CA ALA A 142 -12.80 -2.83 0.23
C ALA A 142 -13.12 -1.33 0.37
N VAL A 143 -12.42 -0.60 1.24
CA VAL A 143 -12.71 0.83 1.46
C VAL A 143 -12.56 1.64 0.16
N HIS A 144 -11.56 1.30 -0.66
CA HIS A 144 -11.30 1.96 -1.95
C HIS A 144 -12.33 1.61 -3.05
N ASP A 145 -13.18 0.59 -2.88
CA ASP A 145 -14.34 0.39 -3.75
C ASP A 145 -15.48 1.37 -3.41
N VAL A 146 -15.44 2.03 -2.25
CA VAL A 146 -16.50 2.90 -1.73
C VAL A 146 -16.15 4.38 -1.83
N VAL A 147 -14.91 4.74 -1.48
CA VAL A 147 -14.41 6.12 -1.47
C VAL A 147 -12.99 6.19 -2.01
N ASP A 148 -12.56 7.36 -2.46
CA ASP A 148 -11.16 7.55 -2.84
C ASP A 148 -10.24 7.55 -1.61
N VAL A 149 -9.20 6.72 -1.64
CA VAL A 149 -8.24 6.52 -0.55
C VAL A 149 -6.89 7.08 -0.99
N ASP A 150 -6.25 7.82 -0.10
CA ASP A 150 -4.96 8.46 -0.37
C ASP A 150 -3.78 7.61 0.11
N ILE A 151 -3.95 6.85 1.19
CA ILE A 151 -2.86 6.08 1.81
C ILE A 151 -3.37 4.70 2.27
N TRP A 152 -2.55 3.65 2.10
CA TRP A 152 -2.82 2.31 2.62
C TRP A 152 -1.69 1.84 3.53
N ILE A 153 -2.03 1.33 4.71
CA ILE A 153 -1.08 0.73 5.65
C ILE A 153 -1.51 -0.72 5.88
N PRO A 154 -1.03 -1.70 5.09
CA PRO A 154 -1.44 -3.09 5.19
C PRO A 154 -0.91 -3.81 6.43
N GLY A 155 -1.60 -4.90 6.81
CA GLY A 155 -1.22 -5.80 7.90
C GLY A 155 -2.43 -6.16 8.76
N CYS A 156 -2.42 -7.35 9.37
CA CYS A 156 -3.52 -7.84 10.20
C CYS A 156 -3.05 -8.24 11.61
N PRO A 157 -2.69 -7.27 12.48
CA PRO A 157 -2.58 -5.83 12.19
C PRO A 157 -1.23 -5.45 11.54
N PRO A 158 -1.08 -4.22 11.00
CA PRO A 158 0.25 -3.66 10.73
C PRO A 158 1.03 -3.65 12.05
N ILE A 159 2.34 -3.93 12.03
CA ILE A 159 3.12 -3.93 13.29
C ILE A 159 3.30 -2.50 13.82
N THR A 160 3.46 -2.37 15.13
CA THR A 160 3.59 -1.08 15.84
C THR A 160 4.65 -0.18 15.23
N ASP A 161 5.87 -0.69 15.01
CA ASP A 161 6.99 0.09 14.42
C ASP A 161 6.63 0.69 13.06
N HIS A 162 5.85 -0.03 12.23
CA HIS A 162 5.41 0.48 10.94
C HIS A 162 4.37 1.58 11.09
N LEU A 163 3.43 1.43 12.01
CA LEU A 163 2.42 2.46 12.30
C LEU A 163 3.11 3.73 12.81
N VAL A 164 3.96 3.60 13.82
CA VAL A 164 4.73 4.72 14.41
C VAL A 164 5.57 5.41 13.33
N ALA A 165 6.32 4.66 12.53
CA ALA A 165 7.14 5.23 11.47
C ALA A 165 6.29 5.92 10.39
N ALA A 166 5.16 5.33 9.99
CA ALA A 166 4.24 5.94 9.05
C ALA A 166 3.66 7.25 9.61
N PHE A 167 3.19 7.27 10.84
CA PHE A 167 2.65 8.49 11.46
C PHE A 167 3.71 9.57 11.66
N LYS A 168 4.89 9.24 12.19
CA LYS A 168 6.00 10.20 12.31
C LYS A 168 6.40 10.76 10.96
N PHE A 169 6.44 9.93 9.93
CA PHE A 169 6.70 10.35 8.58
C PHE A 169 5.64 11.35 8.09
N LEU A 170 4.35 11.01 8.21
CA LEU A 170 3.25 11.89 7.79
C LEU A 170 3.26 13.24 8.53
N LEU A 171 3.63 13.25 9.81
CA LEU A 171 3.79 14.47 10.60
C LEU A 171 5.03 15.29 10.22
N SER A 172 6.06 14.64 9.67
CA SER A 172 7.28 15.30 9.22
C SER A 172 7.16 15.93 7.83
N LEU A 173 6.12 15.57 7.07
CA LEU A 173 5.88 16.15 5.75
C LEU A 173 5.65 17.66 5.89
N PRO A 174 6.53 18.49 5.32
CA PRO A 174 6.40 19.93 5.47
C PRO A 174 5.15 20.41 4.74
N SER A 175 4.33 21.21 5.41
CA SER A 175 3.20 21.93 4.82
C SER A 175 3.60 23.03 3.82
N LYS A 176 4.86 23.04 3.37
CA LYS A 176 5.42 24.16 2.61
C LYS A 176 5.01 24.03 1.15
N GLU A 177 4.16 24.96 0.73
CA GLU A 177 3.80 25.18 -0.68
C GLU A 177 5.04 25.17 -1.59
N PRO A 178 4.91 24.66 -2.83
CA PRO A 178 6.01 24.69 -3.80
C PRO A 178 6.59 26.09 -3.94
N SER A 179 7.91 26.20 -3.98
CA SER A 179 8.59 27.50 -4.07
C SER A 179 8.29 28.18 -5.41
N ASP A 180 8.00 29.47 -5.38
CA ASP A 180 7.82 30.28 -6.59
C ASP A 180 9.17 30.54 -7.32
N LYS A 181 10.31 30.33 -6.66
CA LYS A 181 11.64 30.47 -7.28
C LYS A 181 12.23 29.10 -7.60
N ASN A 182 12.91 28.98 -8.73
CA ASN A 182 13.60 27.76 -9.14
C ASN A 182 15.05 27.75 -8.63
N MET A 183 15.59 26.57 -8.29
CA MET A 183 17.00 26.44 -7.91
C MET A 183 17.96 26.96 -9.00
N CYS A 184 17.62 26.79 -10.28
CA CYS A 184 18.41 27.32 -11.40
C CYS A 184 18.50 28.85 -11.41
N ASP A 185 17.55 29.58 -10.83
CA ASP A 185 17.55 31.04 -10.83
C ASP A 185 18.59 31.62 -9.87
N ILE A 186 19.00 30.84 -8.86
CA ILE A 186 20.02 31.22 -7.86
C ILE A 186 21.34 30.43 -8.03
N CYS A 187 21.48 29.69 -9.12
CA CYS A 187 22.63 28.83 -9.40
C CYS A 187 23.71 29.57 -10.20
N ASN A 188 24.90 29.71 -9.63
CA ASN A 188 26.05 30.37 -10.29
C ASN A 188 26.72 29.52 -11.37
N LEU A 189 26.36 28.23 -11.46
CA LEU A 189 26.83 27.31 -12.50
C LEU A 189 25.94 27.34 -13.75
N ARG A 190 24.79 28.03 -13.74
CA ARG A 190 23.90 28.10 -14.90
C ARG A 190 24.63 28.73 -16.10
N GLY A 191 24.51 28.11 -17.28
CA GLY A 191 25.32 28.44 -18.45
C GLY A 191 26.42 27.40 -18.68
N GLU A 192 27.62 27.82 -19.10
CA GLU A 192 28.68 26.90 -19.56
C GLU A 192 29.11 25.86 -18.51
N LYS A 193 29.15 26.25 -17.21
CA LYS A 193 29.61 25.38 -16.12
C LYS A 193 28.54 24.42 -15.57
N CYS A 194 27.34 24.41 -16.17
CA CYS A 194 26.21 23.65 -15.67
C CYS A 194 26.49 22.14 -15.69
N PHE A 195 26.11 21.43 -14.64
CA PHE A 195 26.25 19.97 -14.54
C PHE A 195 25.59 19.24 -15.72
N LEU A 196 24.41 19.69 -16.15
CA LEU A 196 23.68 19.09 -17.27
C LEU A 196 24.46 19.20 -18.60
N ASN A 197 25.21 20.29 -18.82
CA ASN A 197 26.05 20.42 -20.02
C ASN A 197 27.26 19.49 -19.99
N ARG A 198 27.60 18.95 -18.81
CA ARG A 198 28.71 18.01 -18.61
C ARG A 198 28.22 16.56 -18.55
N GLY A 199 26.95 16.31 -18.83
CA GLY A 199 26.34 14.99 -18.76
C GLY A 199 26.10 14.46 -17.34
N ILE A 200 26.15 15.33 -16.32
CA ILE A 200 25.89 14.96 -14.92
C ILE A 200 24.43 15.29 -14.61
N LEU A 201 23.66 14.31 -14.14
CA LEU A 201 22.26 14.49 -13.75
C LEU A 201 22.16 15.51 -12.62
N CYS A 202 21.32 16.53 -12.80
CA CYS A 202 21.05 17.53 -11.79
C CYS A 202 19.58 17.95 -11.84
N PHE A 203 18.90 17.84 -10.71
CA PHE A 203 17.45 17.96 -10.61
C PHE A 203 16.98 19.37 -10.18
N GLY A 204 17.93 20.31 -10.07
CA GLY A 204 17.66 21.73 -9.85
C GLY A 204 16.55 22.33 -10.72
N PRO A 205 16.41 21.98 -12.02
CA PRO A 205 15.35 22.55 -12.87
C PRO A 205 13.92 22.25 -12.39
N LEU A 206 13.74 21.20 -11.57
CA LEU A 206 12.44 20.80 -11.02
C LEU A 206 12.24 21.26 -9.57
N ALA A 207 13.31 21.74 -8.91
CA ALA A 207 13.36 21.99 -7.48
C ALA A 207 13.19 23.47 -7.12
N GLY A 208 12.58 23.72 -5.95
CA GLY A 208 12.46 25.04 -5.37
C GLY A 208 13.80 25.66 -4.97
N ALA A 209 13.88 26.98 -4.94
CA ALA A 209 15.04 27.70 -4.42
C ALA A 209 14.95 27.90 -2.89
N ASP A 210 16.07 27.70 -2.20
CA ASP A 210 16.32 28.14 -0.84
C ASP A 210 17.76 28.69 -0.76
N GLU A 211 17.93 29.90 -0.24
CA GLU A 211 19.23 30.59 -0.20
C GLU A 211 20.25 29.86 0.68
N ALA A 212 19.80 29.10 1.68
CA ALA A 212 20.67 28.28 2.53
C ALA A 212 21.10 26.97 1.86
N LEU A 213 20.35 26.49 0.85
CA LEU A 213 20.48 25.15 0.26
C LEU A 213 20.92 25.21 -1.22
N GLN A 214 21.90 26.06 -1.54
CA GLN A 214 22.47 26.21 -2.88
C GLN A 214 23.55 25.14 -3.18
N TYR A 215 23.18 23.85 -3.17
CA TYR A 215 24.11 22.74 -3.39
C TYR A 215 24.98 22.88 -4.65
N PRO A 216 24.43 23.29 -5.83
CA PRO A 216 25.25 23.50 -7.03
C PRO A 216 26.38 24.51 -6.83
N ASN A 217 26.15 25.57 -6.06
CA ASN A 217 27.16 26.60 -5.82
C ASN A 217 28.31 26.10 -4.93
N LYS A 218 28.11 25.00 -4.20
CA LYS A 218 29.13 24.29 -3.41
C LYS A 218 29.83 23.16 -4.20
N GLY A 219 29.47 22.97 -5.47
CA GLY A 219 30.00 21.91 -6.31
C GLY A 219 29.26 20.57 -6.17
N GLU A 220 28.11 20.55 -5.51
CA GLU A 220 27.28 19.36 -5.31
C GLU A 220 26.04 19.40 -6.23
N VAL A 221 25.58 18.24 -6.68
CA VAL A 221 24.34 18.14 -7.46
C VAL A 221 23.13 18.49 -6.57
N CYS A 222 22.12 19.15 -7.13
CA CYS A 222 20.83 19.31 -6.45
C CYS A 222 19.95 18.09 -6.72
N TYR A 223 19.53 17.41 -5.66
CA TYR A 223 18.59 16.28 -5.70
C TYR A 223 17.17 16.68 -5.32
N GLY A 224 16.85 17.98 -5.29
CA GLY A 224 15.50 18.46 -5.00
C GLY A 224 15.16 18.49 -3.51
N GLU A 225 16.16 18.66 -2.65
CA GLU A 225 16.06 18.73 -1.19
C GLU A 225 15.04 19.75 -0.68
N THR A 226 14.82 20.81 -1.46
CA THR A 226 13.88 21.90 -1.19
C THR A 226 12.44 21.57 -1.57
N GLY A 227 12.21 20.46 -2.28
CA GLY A 227 10.91 20.06 -2.82
C GLY A 227 10.54 20.73 -4.14
N PRO A 228 9.27 20.61 -4.58
CA PRO A 228 8.82 21.10 -5.87
C PRO A 228 8.83 22.63 -6.00
N THR A 229 8.94 23.11 -7.24
CA THR A 229 8.77 24.52 -7.62
C THR A 229 7.55 24.69 -8.52
N LYS A 230 6.91 25.86 -8.46
CA LYS A 230 5.86 26.24 -9.42
C LYS A 230 6.42 26.64 -10.78
N ASN A 231 7.69 27.08 -10.82
CA ASN A 231 8.33 27.63 -12.02
C ASN A 231 9.46 26.73 -12.48
N ILE A 232 9.15 25.77 -13.34
CA ILE A 232 10.15 24.84 -13.89
C ILE A 232 11.09 25.59 -14.84
N ALA A 233 12.40 25.38 -14.68
CA ALA A 233 13.40 25.90 -15.61
C ALA A 233 13.41 25.05 -16.90
N GLN A 234 12.45 25.31 -17.80
CA GLN A 234 12.14 24.42 -18.93
C GLN A 234 13.37 24.02 -19.77
N LYS A 235 14.22 24.99 -20.13
CA LYS A 235 15.41 24.73 -20.96
C LYS A 235 16.38 23.73 -20.31
N GLU A 236 16.59 23.86 -19.00
CA GLU A 236 17.43 22.94 -18.25
C GLU A 236 16.71 21.62 -17.96
N ALA A 237 15.40 21.65 -17.71
CA ALA A 237 14.59 20.45 -17.52
C ALA A 237 14.56 19.57 -18.78
N ASP A 238 14.42 20.15 -19.97
CA ASP A 238 14.47 19.43 -21.24
C ASP A 238 15.80 18.70 -21.42
N LYS A 239 16.92 19.35 -21.06
CA LYS A 239 18.25 18.73 -21.10
C LYS A 239 18.38 17.56 -20.13
N LEU A 240 17.89 17.72 -18.90
CA LEU A 240 17.86 16.64 -17.90
C LEU A 240 17.11 15.43 -18.45
N ILE A 241 15.92 15.64 -19.00
CA ILE A 241 15.12 14.56 -19.57
C ILE A 241 15.79 13.92 -20.78
N GLN A 242 16.41 14.71 -21.67
CA GLN A 242 17.18 14.16 -22.79
C GLN A 242 18.33 13.27 -22.31
N LEU A 243 19.07 13.66 -21.28
CA LEU A 243 20.13 12.82 -20.71
C LEU A 243 19.58 11.47 -20.20
N ILE A 244 18.48 11.52 -19.44
CA ILE A 244 17.84 10.34 -18.83
C ILE A 244 17.23 9.41 -19.88
N THR A 245 16.70 9.94 -20.99
CA THR A 245 15.97 9.14 -21.99
C THR A 245 16.83 8.71 -23.19
N SER A 246 17.99 9.32 -23.40
CA SER A 246 18.88 9.03 -24.53
C SER A 246 19.66 7.72 -24.43
N LYS A 247 19.76 7.14 -23.22
CA LYS A 247 20.57 5.95 -22.95
C LYS A 247 19.93 5.10 -21.84
N GLU A 248 20.42 3.88 -21.72
CA GLU A 248 20.16 3.04 -20.56
C GLU A 248 20.89 3.63 -19.33
N LEU A 249 20.19 3.67 -18.20
CA LEU A 249 20.70 4.26 -16.96
C LEU A 249 21.73 3.33 -16.32
N ASP A 250 22.89 3.88 -15.97
CA ASP A 250 23.87 3.14 -15.19
C ASP A 250 23.51 3.08 -13.69
N LYS A 251 24.31 2.35 -12.91
CA LYS A 251 24.10 2.16 -11.47
C LYS A 251 24.14 3.48 -10.68
N ASN A 252 25.02 4.41 -11.03
CA ASN A 252 25.15 5.69 -10.33
C ASN A 252 23.98 6.61 -10.68
N GLU A 253 23.60 6.67 -11.96
CA GLU A 253 22.45 7.45 -12.43
C GLU A 253 21.14 6.95 -11.83
N THR A 254 20.99 5.62 -11.74
CA THR A 254 19.87 4.97 -11.05
C THR A 254 19.81 5.39 -9.57
N ALA A 255 20.95 5.38 -8.88
CA ALA A 255 21.03 5.82 -7.48
C ALA A 255 20.74 7.31 -7.31
N ASP A 256 21.20 8.15 -8.24
CA ASP A 256 20.95 9.59 -8.25
C ASP A 256 19.47 9.91 -8.43
N ILE A 257 18.78 9.22 -9.36
CA ILE A 257 17.35 9.36 -9.56
C ILE A 257 16.57 8.90 -8.33
N LEU A 258 16.93 7.77 -7.72
CA LEU A 258 16.26 7.28 -6.51
C LEU A 258 16.41 8.27 -5.34
N LYS A 259 17.61 8.83 -5.19
CA LYS A 259 17.89 9.88 -4.21
C LYS A 259 17.08 11.13 -4.49
N PHE A 260 16.97 11.55 -5.75
CA PHE A 260 16.11 12.65 -6.16
C PHE A 260 14.66 12.39 -5.78
N LEU A 261 14.06 11.28 -6.20
CA LEU A 261 12.66 11.00 -5.92
C LEU A 261 12.37 10.97 -4.41
N THR A 262 13.28 10.40 -3.62
CA THR A 262 13.16 10.38 -2.16
C THR A 262 13.16 11.79 -1.55
N LEU A 263 14.09 12.65 -1.97
CA LEU A 263 14.26 14.00 -1.40
C LEU A 263 13.24 15.00 -1.95
N TYR A 264 12.89 14.87 -3.23
CA TYR A 264 11.98 15.74 -3.97
C TYR A 264 10.53 15.50 -3.62
N ALA A 265 10.07 14.25 -3.70
CA ALA A 265 8.72 13.88 -3.29
C ALA A 265 8.58 13.90 -1.76
N LYS A 266 9.71 13.81 -1.04
CA LYS A 266 9.76 13.62 0.41
C LYS A 266 8.99 12.39 0.84
N ILE A 267 8.88 11.38 -0.02
CA ILE A 267 8.23 10.11 0.28
C ILE A 267 9.33 9.03 0.40
N PRO A 268 9.58 8.49 1.59
CA PRO A 268 10.48 7.37 1.76
C PRO A 268 9.84 6.13 1.14
N ASN A 269 10.68 5.27 0.59
CA ASN A 269 10.29 3.96 0.10
C ASN A 269 9.97 3.02 1.28
N LEU A 270 8.84 3.26 1.94
CA LEU A 270 8.37 2.45 3.06
C LEU A 270 7.65 1.22 2.51
N GLY A 271 8.30 0.06 2.57
CA GLY A 271 7.75 -1.22 2.13
C GLY A 271 6.47 -1.68 2.86
N TYR A 272 5.88 -0.87 3.74
CA TYR A 272 4.69 -1.18 4.55
C TYR A 272 3.66 -0.05 4.56
N MET A 273 3.85 0.99 3.75
CA MET A 273 2.88 2.07 3.55
C MET A 273 2.79 2.35 2.05
N TYR A 274 1.60 2.71 1.59
CA TYR A 274 1.36 3.10 0.22
C TYR A 274 0.71 4.47 0.20
N VAL A 275 1.15 5.33 -0.70
CA VAL A 275 0.64 6.70 -0.88
C VAL A 275 0.24 6.81 -2.34
N LYS A 276 -1.04 7.07 -2.58
CA LYS A 276 -1.58 7.32 -3.91
C LYS A 276 -0.84 8.49 -4.53
N GLY A 277 -0.39 8.34 -5.77
CA GLY A 277 0.39 9.38 -6.44
C GLY A 277 1.88 9.35 -6.12
N ASP A 278 2.37 8.44 -5.26
CA ASP A 278 3.82 8.33 -4.98
C ASP A 278 4.56 7.92 -6.28
N PRO A 279 5.46 8.80 -6.79
CA PRO A 279 6.22 8.56 -8.00
C PRO A 279 7.01 7.25 -7.97
N LEU A 280 7.51 6.84 -6.81
CA LEU A 280 8.24 5.59 -6.66
C LEU A 280 7.28 4.40 -6.68
N GLN A 281 6.12 4.49 -6.03
CA GLN A 281 5.12 3.40 -6.03
C GLN A 281 4.50 3.15 -7.40
N ALA A 282 4.44 4.15 -8.28
CA ALA A 282 4.05 3.94 -9.69
C ALA A 282 4.87 2.84 -10.39
N LEU A 283 6.09 2.58 -9.93
CA LEU A 283 6.99 1.56 -10.48
C LEU A 283 6.57 0.13 -10.15
N GLY A 284 5.79 -0.05 -9.07
CA GLY A 284 5.33 -1.36 -8.65
C GLY A 284 3.83 -1.57 -8.70
N HIS A 285 3.02 -0.55 -8.98
CA HIS A 285 1.57 -0.66 -9.02
C HIS A 285 1.01 -0.78 -10.45
N ASN A 286 -0.28 -1.08 -10.56
CA ASN A 286 -0.96 -1.31 -11.83
C ASN A 286 -0.99 -0.03 -12.68
N GLU A 287 -0.87 -0.17 -14.02
CA GLU A 287 -1.03 0.94 -14.98
C GLU A 287 -2.39 1.66 -14.84
N ALA A 288 -3.39 1.00 -14.26
CA ALA A 288 -4.69 1.59 -13.96
C ALA A 288 -4.62 2.74 -12.94
N ASP A 289 -3.72 2.66 -11.95
CA ASP A 289 -3.53 3.71 -10.94
C ASP A 289 -2.59 4.81 -11.44
N TYR A 290 -1.75 4.48 -12.43
CA TYR A 290 -0.72 5.35 -13.01
C TYR A 290 -0.68 5.20 -14.53
N PRO A 291 -1.60 5.84 -15.27
CA PRO A 291 -1.66 5.68 -16.72
C PRO A 291 -0.41 6.26 -17.37
N ILE A 292 0.07 5.61 -18.43
CA ILE A 292 1.21 6.10 -19.21
C ILE A 292 0.70 7.01 -20.33
N LYS A 293 1.20 8.25 -20.36
CA LYS A 293 0.92 9.24 -21.41
C LYS A 293 2.18 9.56 -22.23
N SER A 294 1.99 10.15 -23.41
CA SER A 294 3.10 10.67 -24.22
C SER A 294 3.24 12.18 -23.98
N VAL A 295 4.47 12.62 -23.73
CA VAL A 295 4.80 14.02 -23.46
C VAL A 295 5.89 14.45 -24.44
N ASN A 296 5.73 15.63 -25.04
CA ASN A 296 6.75 16.17 -25.93
C ASN A 296 7.80 16.95 -25.12
N VAL A 297 9.05 16.48 -25.15
CA VAL A 297 10.17 17.15 -24.49
C VAL A 297 11.19 17.55 -25.54
N ALA A 298 11.31 18.86 -25.77
CA ALA A 298 12.18 19.46 -26.77
C ALA A 298 12.07 18.82 -28.18
N GLY A 299 10.84 18.52 -28.62
CA GLY A 299 10.55 17.96 -29.95
C GLY A 299 10.57 16.43 -30.02
N THR A 300 10.90 15.74 -28.93
CA THR A 300 10.87 14.27 -28.86
C THR A 300 9.70 13.82 -28.00
N ASP A 301 8.87 12.91 -28.53
CA ASP A 301 7.81 12.28 -27.76
C ASP A 301 8.38 11.18 -26.86
N VAL A 302 8.23 11.36 -25.56
CA VAL A 302 8.67 10.42 -24.53
C VAL A 302 7.49 9.95 -23.70
N LYS A 303 7.58 8.72 -23.18
CA LYS A 303 6.56 8.17 -22.28
C LYS A 303 6.76 8.67 -20.86
N ALA A 304 5.66 9.00 -20.19
CA ALA A 304 5.62 9.47 -18.81
C ALA A 304 4.48 8.77 -18.05
N PHE A 305 4.70 8.43 -16.78
CA PHE A 305 3.58 8.13 -15.88
C PHE A 305 2.81 9.42 -15.59
N ASP A 306 1.48 9.34 -15.59
CA ASP A 306 0.62 10.44 -15.16
C ASP A 306 0.53 10.47 -13.62
N LEU A 307 1.39 11.29 -13.02
CA LEU A 307 1.53 11.39 -11.57
C LEU A 307 0.80 12.63 -11.06
N ALA A 308 -0.37 12.43 -10.43
CA ALA A 308 -1.17 13.53 -9.90
C ALA A 308 -0.34 14.39 -8.92
N GLY A 309 -0.34 15.72 -9.12
CA GLY A 309 0.42 16.66 -8.29
C GLY A 309 1.90 16.80 -8.64
N TYR A 310 2.40 16.05 -9.64
CA TYR A 310 3.78 16.14 -10.11
C TYR A 310 3.84 16.64 -11.56
N PRO A 311 4.94 17.32 -11.95
CA PRO A 311 5.12 17.72 -13.34
C PRO A 311 5.48 16.54 -14.23
N ASP A 312 5.14 16.63 -15.52
CA ASP A 312 5.35 15.55 -16.51
C ASP A 312 6.80 15.04 -16.56
N GLN A 313 7.78 15.92 -16.32
CA GLN A 313 9.20 15.58 -16.25
C GLN A 313 9.48 14.52 -15.18
N VAL A 314 8.83 14.60 -14.01
CA VAL A 314 8.95 13.57 -12.97
C VAL A 314 8.35 12.25 -13.46
N GLY A 315 7.20 12.30 -14.14
CA GLY A 315 6.60 11.13 -14.77
C GLY A 315 7.52 10.45 -15.80
N VAL A 316 8.28 11.23 -16.59
CA VAL A 316 9.29 10.71 -17.52
C VAL A 316 10.46 10.07 -16.78
N ILE A 317 10.96 10.73 -15.71
CA ILE A 317 12.06 10.21 -14.88
C ILE A 317 11.69 8.86 -14.26
N VAL A 318 10.49 8.75 -13.70
CA VAL A 318 9.97 7.49 -13.14
C VAL A 318 9.81 6.45 -14.24
N HIS A 319 9.24 6.80 -15.39
CA HIS A 319 9.12 5.85 -16.50
C HIS A 319 10.49 5.33 -16.96
N ALA A 320 11.51 6.19 -17.06
CA ALA A 320 12.88 5.77 -17.39
C ALA A 320 13.48 4.86 -16.31
N LEU A 321 13.29 5.18 -15.03
CA LEU A 321 13.73 4.36 -13.89
C LEU A 321 13.09 2.96 -13.93
N SER A 322 11.81 2.84 -14.33
CA SER A 322 11.10 1.56 -14.48
C SER A 322 11.75 0.60 -15.48
N LYS A 323 12.56 1.13 -16.40
CA LYS A 323 13.25 0.36 -17.45
C LYS A 323 14.70 0.06 -17.10
N SER A 324 15.24 0.65 -16.02
CA SER A 324 16.61 0.42 -15.60
C SER A 324 16.76 -1.01 -15.04
N PRO A 325 17.70 -1.83 -15.56
CA PRO A 325 17.98 -3.15 -14.98
C PRO A 325 18.64 -3.06 -13.60
N GLU A 326 19.28 -1.94 -13.29
CA GLU A 326 19.93 -1.65 -12.01
C GLU A 326 18.93 -1.21 -10.93
N PHE A 327 17.69 -0.89 -11.33
CA PHE A 327 16.64 -0.52 -10.40
C PHE A 327 15.83 -1.74 -9.95
N HIS A 328 15.76 -1.92 -8.64
CA HIS A 328 14.88 -2.88 -8.02
C HIS A 328 14.01 -2.13 -7.02
N TYR A 329 12.76 -1.84 -7.41
CA TYR A 329 11.78 -1.36 -6.45
C TYR A 329 11.69 -2.39 -5.31
N THR A 330 11.54 -1.94 -4.06
CA THR A 330 11.32 -2.85 -2.93
C THR A 330 9.90 -3.41 -2.97
N GLU A 331 9.60 -4.17 -4.02
CA GLU A 331 8.46 -5.09 -4.17
C GLU A 331 8.81 -6.45 -3.57
N GLN A 332 9.60 -6.39 -2.52
CA GLN A 332 10.09 -7.60 -1.92
C GLN A 332 8.90 -8.31 -1.31
N THR A 333 8.60 -9.49 -1.84
CA THR A 333 7.69 -10.40 -1.18
C THR A 333 8.29 -10.81 0.16
N VAL A 334 7.51 -11.43 1.04
CA VAL A 334 8.01 -11.93 2.34
C VAL A 334 9.27 -12.79 2.19
N CYS A 335 9.47 -13.43 1.03
CA CYS A 335 10.67 -14.20 0.72
C CYS A 335 12.00 -13.44 0.87
N ALA A 336 12.03 -12.12 0.67
CA ALA A 336 13.27 -11.36 0.73
C ALA A 336 13.78 -11.15 2.16
N THR A 337 12.86 -10.99 3.12
CA THR A 337 13.18 -10.91 4.56
C THR A 337 13.04 -12.25 5.28
N CYS A 338 12.74 -13.32 4.53
CA CYS A 338 12.54 -14.66 5.08
C CYS A 338 13.90 -15.29 5.41
N PRO A 339 14.11 -15.73 6.68
CA PRO A 339 15.40 -16.25 7.14
C PRO A 339 15.75 -17.63 6.56
N ARG A 340 14.82 -18.29 5.88
CA ARG A 340 14.99 -19.66 5.39
C ARG A 340 15.74 -19.74 4.07
N ASN A 341 16.56 -20.78 3.95
CA ASN A 341 17.31 -21.16 2.76
C ASN A 341 16.39 -21.66 1.64
N LYS A 342 16.64 -21.17 0.43
CA LYS A 342 15.85 -21.45 -0.79
C LYS A 342 16.83 -22.00 -1.82
N GLU A 343 16.74 -23.28 -2.14
CA GLU A 343 17.71 -23.98 -2.99
C GLU A 343 17.09 -24.34 -4.33
N ASN A 344 16.25 -25.37 -4.33
CA ASN A 344 15.79 -26.05 -5.53
C ASN A 344 14.48 -25.49 -6.06
N LYS A 345 13.76 -24.67 -5.28
CA LYS A 345 12.48 -24.01 -5.64
C LYS A 345 11.44 -24.97 -6.25
N GLN A 346 11.49 -26.24 -5.87
CA GLN A 346 10.58 -27.30 -6.31
C GLN A 346 9.77 -27.82 -5.13
N LEU A 347 8.51 -28.16 -5.41
CA LEU A 347 7.57 -28.71 -4.46
C LEU A 347 7.31 -30.18 -4.81
N LYS A 348 7.92 -31.09 -4.04
CA LYS A 348 7.87 -32.55 -4.26
C LYS A 348 6.63 -33.24 -3.66
N GLY A 349 5.79 -32.47 -2.96
CA GLY A 349 4.56 -32.95 -2.34
C GLY A 349 3.93 -31.85 -1.48
N LEU A 350 2.62 -31.94 -1.26
CA LEU A 350 1.87 -31.02 -0.41
C LEU A 350 1.51 -31.62 0.93
N LYS A 351 1.64 -30.79 1.97
CA LYS A 351 1.28 -31.08 3.35
C LYS A 351 0.36 -30.00 3.88
N ARG A 352 -0.61 -30.41 4.69
CA ARG A 352 -1.34 -29.47 5.55
C ARG A 352 -0.44 -29.03 6.70
N ASP A 353 -0.77 -27.90 7.30
CA ASP A 353 -0.05 -27.29 8.42
C ASP A 353 0.21 -28.24 9.59
N TYR A 354 -0.72 -29.13 9.91
CA TYR A 354 -0.56 -30.15 10.96
C TYR A 354 0.20 -31.42 10.52
N GLU A 355 0.42 -31.64 9.22
CA GLU A 355 0.96 -32.89 8.71
C GLU A 355 2.49 -32.95 8.84
N GLY A 356 2.96 -33.83 9.73
CA GLY A 356 4.39 -34.18 9.85
C GLY A 356 5.23 -33.20 10.68
N GLY A 357 4.68 -32.03 11.03
CA GLY A 357 5.37 -30.97 11.78
C GLY A 357 6.54 -30.35 11.02
N VAL A 358 6.78 -29.05 11.20
CA VAL A 358 7.95 -28.41 10.57
C VAL A 358 9.20 -28.78 11.36
N LYS A 359 9.90 -29.83 10.90
CA LYS A 359 11.13 -30.36 11.53
C LYS A 359 12.38 -29.56 11.17
N ASP A 360 12.43 -29.05 9.94
CA ASP A 360 13.56 -28.28 9.43
C ASP A 360 13.23 -26.78 9.51
N GLN A 361 13.95 -26.05 10.35
CA GLN A 361 13.73 -24.62 10.57
C GLN A 361 14.52 -23.74 9.58
N GLU A 362 15.49 -24.32 8.88
CA GLU A 362 16.37 -23.61 7.96
C GLU A 362 15.84 -23.66 6.53
N LYS A 363 15.31 -24.81 6.11
CA LYS A 363 14.81 -24.98 4.74
C LYS A 363 13.49 -24.23 4.50
N CYS A 364 13.32 -23.68 3.30
CA CYS A 364 12.08 -23.05 2.85
C CYS A 364 10.85 -23.95 3.08
N LEU A 365 9.83 -23.41 3.75
CA LEU A 365 8.58 -24.14 4.05
C LEU A 365 7.87 -24.65 2.79
N LEU A 366 7.92 -23.87 1.71
CA LEU A 366 7.32 -24.26 0.43
C LEU A 366 8.03 -25.47 -0.17
N GLU A 367 9.37 -25.51 -0.12
CA GLU A 367 10.15 -26.69 -0.57
C GLU A 367 9.98 -27.91 0.34
N GLN A 368 9.51 -27.71 1.58
CA GLN A 368 9.14 -28.79 2.51
C GLN A 368 7.71 -29.32 2.27
N GLY A 369 6.95 -28.66 1.41
CA GLY A 369 5.58 -29.01 1.03
C GLY A 369 4.47 -28.23 1.73
N TYR A 370 4.79 -27.23 2.54
CA TYR A 370 3.79 -26.40 3.22
C TYR A 370 3.42 -25.18 2.38
N LEU A 371 2.12 -24.95 2.18
CA LEU A 371 1.62 -23.79 1.43
C LEU A 371 1.96 -22.49 2.17
N CYS A 372 2.96 -21.77 1.66
CA CYS A 372 3.42 -20.51 2.19
C CYS A 372 3.18 -19.40 1.18
N MET A 373 2.23 -18.50 1.46
CA MET A 373 1.87 -17.39 0.57
C MET A 373 2.95 -16.29 0.49
N GLY A 374 4.06 -16.44 1.21
CA GLY A 374 5.12 -15.44 1.26
C GLY A 374 5.75 -15.10 -0.09
N ILE A 375 5.58 -15.96 -1.10
CA ILE A 375 6.01 -15.72 -2.49
C ILE A 375 5.15 -14.73 -3.27
N VAL A 376 3.93 -14.43 -2.80
CA VAL A 376 3.00 -13.47 -3.42
C VAL A 376 2.56 -12.34 -2.48
N THR A 377 2.95 -12.43 -1.21
CA THR A 377 2.55 -11.49 -0.17
C THR A 377 3.59 -10.39 -0.06
N LYS A 378 3.16 -9.14 0.10
CA LYS A 378 4.06 -8.01 0.37
C LYS A 378 4.94 -8.30 1.60
N GLY A 379 6.23 -7.99 1.49
CA GLY A 379 7.15 -7.96 2.62
C GLY A 379 6.89 -6.79 3.56
N GLY A 380 7.80 -6.59 4.52
CA GLY A 380 7.69 -5.55 5.55
C GLY A 380 7.48 -6.17 6.93
N CYS A 381 6.61 -7.17 7.07
CA CYS A 381 6.30 -7.80 8.37
C CYS A 381 7.46 -8.54 9.05
N GLY A 382 8.69 -8.44 8.55
CA GLY A 382 9.86 -9.14 9.09
C GLY A 382 9.78 -10.67 9.03
N ALA A 383 8.87 -11.22 8.22
CA ALA A 383 8.59 -12.65 8.11
C ALA A 383 8.25 -13.33 9.46
N LEU A 384 7.50 -12.64 10.33
CA LEU A 384 7.19 -13.09 11.70
C LEU A 384 6.65 -14.51 11.78
N CYS A 385 5.66 -14.87 10.95
CA CYS A 385 5.12 -16.23 10.88
C CYS A 385 6.22 -17.28 10.64
N ILE A 386 7.09 -17.01 9.67
CA ILE A 386 8.12 -17.96 9.24
C ILE A 386 9.21 -18.12 10.31
N LYS A 387 9.53 -17.04 11.04
CA LYS A 387 10.39 -17.06 12.23
C LYS A 387 9.77 -17.86 13.37
N ALA A 388 8.44 -17.81 13.52
CA ALA A 388 7.67 -18.66 14.43
C ALA A 388 7.42 -20.08 13.88
N ASN A 389 8.15 -20.48 12.83
CA ASN A 389 8.07 -21.81 12.23
C ASN A 389 6.70 -22.15 11.59
N CYS A 390 5.93 -21.14 11.15
CA CYS A 390 4.66 -21.34 10.45
C CYS A 390 4.63 -20.66 9.06
N PRO A 391 3.87 -21.20 8.10
CA PRO A 391 3.76 -20.60 6.76
C PRO A 391 3.15 -19.19 6.80
N CYS A 392 3.58 -18.34 5.88
CA CYS A 392 2.93 -17.05 5.67
C CYS A 392 1.52 -17.25 5.13
N LEU A 393 0.56 -16.53 5.71
CA LEU A 393 -0.88 -16.63 5.38
C LEU A 393 -1.38 -15.50 4.47
N GLY A 394 -0.50 -14.58 4.04
CA GLY A 394 -0.89 -13.51 3.13
C GLY A 394 -1.55 -12.28 3.75
N CYS A 395 -1.39 -12.06 5.06
CA CYS A 395 -2.11 -10.99 5.73
C CYS A 395 -1.72 -9.58 5.27
N TYR A 396 -0.50 -9.35 4.79
CA TYR A 396 -0.07 -8.03 4.28
C TYR A 396 -0.62 -7.71 2.87
N GLY A 397 -1.41 -8.61 2.28
CA GLY A 397 -1.95 -8.42 0.95
C GLY A 397 -0.93 -8.69 -0.16
N PRO A 398 -1.34 -8.49 -1.43
CA PRO A 398 -0.48 -8.74 -2.57
C PRO A 398 0.75 -7.83 -2.59
N SER A 399 1.84 -8.33 -3.16
CA SER A 399 2.93 -7.45 -3.61
C SER A 399 2.41 -6.47 -4.68
N PRO A 400 2.95 -5.25 -4.81
CA PRO A 400 2.46 -4.23 -5.74
C PRO A 400 2.17 -4.75 -7.17
N ASN A 401 3.09 -5.53 -7.74
CA ASN A 401 2.99 -6.07 -9.11
C ASN A 401 2.04 -7.28 -9.25
N ILE A 402 1.24 -7.58 -8.22
CA ILE A 402 0.32 -8.70 -8.18
C ILE A 402 -1.08 -8.16 -7.97
N VAL A 403 -1.89 -8.14 -9.02
CA VAL A 403 -3.30 -7.72 -8.93
C VAL A 403 -4.12 -8.75 -8.14
N ASP A 404 -3.95 -10.04 -8.47
CA ASP A 404 -4.63 -11.15 -7.82
C ASP A 404 -3.60 -12.08 -7.17
N ALA A 405 -3.40 -11.93 -5.85
CA ALA A 405 -2.45 -12.76 -5.12
C ALA A 405 -2.91 -14.23 -5.01
N GLY A 406 -4.22 -14.49 -4.95
CA GLY A 406 -4.74 -15.85 -4.87
C GLY A 406 -4.51 -16.60 -6.18
N GLY A 407 -4.89 -16.00 -7.32
CA GLY A 407 -4.62 -16.55 -8.65
C GLY A 407 -3.13 -16.68 -8.95
N LYS A 408 -2.31 -15.68 -8.59
CA LYS A 408 -0.86 -15.75 -8.75
C LYS A 408 -0.24 -16.86 -7.90
N PHE A 409 -0.74 -17.09 -6.69
CA PHE A 409 -0.28 -18.16 -5.83
C PHE A 409 -0.64 -19.52 -6.41
N ALA A 410 -1.89 -19.71 -6.85
CA ALA A 410 -2.32 -20.94 -7.52
C ALA A 410 -1.45 -21.27 -8.75
N SER A 411 -1.21 -20.29 -9.62
CA SER A 411 -0.32 -20.41 -10.78
C SER A 411 1.12 -20.79 -10.38
N SER A 412 1.62 -20.19 -9.30
CA SER A 412 2.96 -20.50 -8.79
C SER A 412 3.04 -21.93 -8.24
N ILE A 413 2.05 -22.37 -7.45
CA ILE A 413 1.98 -23.74 -6.93
C ILE A 413 1.91 -24.76 -8.07
N ALA A 414 1.06 -24.54 -9.07
CA ALA A 414 0.96 -25.43 -10.23
C ALA A 414 2.31 -25.56 -10.97
N SER A 415 3.05 -24.46 -11.07
CA SER A 415 4.33 -24.41 -11.81
C SER A 415 5.47 -25.12 -11.08
N ILE A 416 5.50 -25.08 -9.74
CA ILE A 416 6.60 -25.68 -8.94
C ILE A 416 6.29 -27.09 -8.44
N SER A 417 5.05 -27.57 -8.62
CA SER A 417 4.58 -28.89 -8.19
C SER A 417 5.04 -30.01 -9.14
N THR A 418 6.33 -30.33 -9.10
CA THR A 418 6.92 -31.34 -9.98
C THR A 418 6.37 -32.73 -9.71
N GLY A 419 5.78 -33.36 -10.72
CA GLY A 419 5.27 -34.74 -10.64
C GLY A 419 3.89 -34.88 -10.00
N MET A 420 3.15 -33.79 -9.80
CA MET A 420 1.74 -33.81 -9.36
C MET A 420 0.83 -33.31 -10.48
N THR A 421 -0.35 -33.92 -10.60
CA THR A 421 -1.41 -33.46 -11.50
C THR A 421 -2.34 -32.48 -10.76
N VAL A 422 -3.14 -31.71 -11.49
CA VAL A 422 -4.16 -30.83 -10.88
C VAL A 422 -5.10 -31.61 -9.94
N PRO A 423 -5.64 -32.79 -10.30
CA PRO A 423 -6.41 -33.62 -9.38
C PRO A 423 -5.68 -34.02 -8.08
N ASP A 424 -4.35 -34.17 -8.12
CA ASP A 424 -3.57 -34.47 -6.91
C ASP A 424 -3.47 -33.25 -6.00
N LEU A 425 -3.34 -32.05 -6.59
CA LEU A 425 -3.33 -30.78 -5.87
C LEU A 425 -4.69 -30.50 -5.25
N ASP A 426 -5.80 -30.70 -5.97
CA ASP A 426 -7.15 -30.45 -5.49
C ASP A 426 -7.49 -31.31 -4.26
N LYS A 427 -7.07 -32.57 -4.24
CA LYS A 427 -7.24 -33.46 -3.06
C LYS A 427 -6.45 -32.97 -1.85
N LYS A 428 -5.33 -32.28 -2.07
CA LYS A 428 -4.45 -31.77 -1.01
C LYS A 428 -4.83 -30.37 -0.54
N ILE A 429 -5.62 -29.63 -1.32
CA ILE A 429 -6.08 -28.27 -1.02
C ILE A 429 -7.61 -28.28 -1.00
N PRO A 430 -8.23 -28.76 0.09
CA PRO A 430 -9.68 -28.92 0.16
C PRO A 430 -10.45 -27.58 0.18
N ASP A 431 -9.77 -26.49 0.53
CA ASP A 431 -10.34 -25.14 0.56
C ASP A 431 -9.39 -24.13 -0.11
N PRO A 432 -9.35 -24.07 -1.45
CA PRO A 432 -8.50 -23.12 -2.16
C PRO A 432 -8.89 -21.67 -1.87
N ALA A 433 -10.18 -21.37 -1.70
CA ALA A 433 -10.66 -20.01 -1.46
C ALA A 433 -10.18 -19.50 -0.09
N GLY A 434 -10.41 -20.25 0.99
CA GLY A 434 -9.96 -19.89 2.33
C GLY A 434 -8.44 -19.98 2.53
N GLN A 435 -7.72 -20.69 1.66
CA GLN A 435 -6.27 -20.73 1.66
C GLN A 435 -5.64 -19.59 0.85
N PHE A 436 -6.18 -19.23 -0.32
CA PHE A 436 -5.56 -18.29 -1.26
C PHE A 436 -6.11 -16.87 -1.15
N TYR A 437 -7.31 -16.68 -0.59
CA TYR A 437 -7.99 -15.38 -0.49
C TYR A 437 -8.35 -14.99 0.95
N ARG A 438 -7.71 -15.63 1.94
CA ARG A 438 -8.02 -15.48 3.38
C ARG A 438 -8.18 -14.02 3.86
N PHE A 439 -7.37 -13.09 3.34
CA PHE A 439 -7.37 -11.69 3.76
C PHE A 439 -7.80 -10.71 2.66
N MET A 440 -8.17 -11.21 1.48
CA MET A 440 -8.23 -10.40 0.26
C MET A 440 -9.37 -10.82 -0.68
N THR A 441 -10.42 -11.43 -0.14
CA THR A 441 -11.55 -11.88 -0.98
C THR A 441 -12.26 -10.69 -1.63
N SER A 442 -12.40 -9.57 -0.93
CA SER A 442 -13.07 -8.36 -1.43
C SER A 442 -12.36 -7.74 -2.65
N VAL A 443 -11.03 -7.84 -2.71
CA VAL A 443 -10.22 -7.33 -3.83
C VAL A 443 -9.88 -8.41 -4.86
N SER A 444 -10.40 -9.63 -4.71
CA SER A 444 -10.25 -10.67 -5.71
C SER A 444 -11.01 -10.33 -6.99
N PRO A 445 -10.62 -10.87 -8.16
CA PRO A 445 -11.39 -10.69 -9.40
C PRO A 445 -12.85 -11.16 -9.30
N PHE A 446 -13.15 -12.10 -8.40
CA PHE A 446 -14.50 -12.64 -8.21
C PHE A 446 -15.36 -11.78 -7.28
N LYS A 447 -14.73 -11.06 -6.33
CA LYS A 447 -15.29 -10.21 -5.24
C LYS A 447 -16.27 -10.90 -4.28
N LYS A 448 -17.22 -11.67 -4.79
CA LYS A 448 -18.28 -12.39 -4.08
C LYS A 448 -18.76 -13.62 -4.84
N LYS A 449 -19.49 -14.49 -4.14
CA LYS A 449 -20.20 -15.64 -4.68
C LYS A 449 -21.09 -15.15 -5.84
N GLN A 450 -20.86 -15.71 -7.02
CA GLN A 450 -21.76 -15.52 -8.15
C GLN A 450 -22.94 -16.46 -7.94
N ASN A 451 -24.16 -15.93 -8.04
CA ASN A 451 -25.34 -16.79 -8.08
C ASN A 451 -25.23 -17.68 -9.32
N ASP A 452 -25.59 -18.96 -9.17
CA ASP A 452 -25.53 -19.92 -10.26
C ASP A 452 -26.48 -19.46 -11.38
N THR A 453 -25.93 -18.80 -12.39
CA THR A 453 -26.70 -18.27 -13.53
C THR A 453 -26.98 -19.37 -14.56
N GLY A 454 -26.68 -20.63 -14.24
CA GLY A 454 -26.96 -21.75 -15.12
C GLY A 454 -26.11 -21.73 -16.40
N MET A 455 -24.85 -21.31 -16.31
CA MET A 455 -23.89 -21.54 -17.39
C MET A 455 -23.64 -23.05 -17.50
N LYS A 456 -24.40 -23.67 -18.42
CA LYS A 456 -24.23 -25.03 -18.93
C LYS A 456 -22.94 -25.20 -19.71
#